data_AF-G7LEJ2-F1
#
_entry.id   AF-G7LEJ2-F1
#
_cell.length_a   1.000
_cell.length_b   1.000
_cell.length_c   1.000
_cell.angle_alpha   90.00
_cell.angle_beta   90.00
_cell.angle_gamma   90.00
#
_symmetry.space_group_name_H-M   'P 1'
#
loop_
_entity.id
_entity.type
_entity.pdbx_description
1 polymer ?
#
loop_
_entity_poly.entity_id
_entity_poly.type
_entity_poly.pdbx_seq_one_letter_code
_entity_poly.pdbx_strand_id
1 'polypeptide(L)'
;MLINLPLLSNSSVSQHDVSQILPELENLYIFFERYLVHRGILSDTAAGCLLGCGAVETSQHLFISCDFYGSLWSLVRAWLGVSGPDPFIVSDHFLQFTHSTGGLRARRSFMQLVWLLCAWIIWNDRNQRLFNNVGSSIDQLLDKVKWHSLWWLKASHAVFVFGSDLWWSRPLDCLDLG
;
A
#
# COMPACT_ATOMS: atom_id res chain seq x y z
N MET A 1 -2.91 -16.92 -7.35
CA MET A 1 -2.12 -16.26 -8.41
C MET A 1 -1.15 -15.33 -7.71
N LEU A 2 0.04 -15.85 -7.40
CA LEU A 2 1.11 -15.06 -6.81
C LEU A 2 1.45 -13.97 -7.82
N ILE A 3 1.45 -12.70 -7.41
CA ILE A 3 2.24 -11.71 -8.13
C ILE A 3 3.67 -12.24 -8.00
N ASN A 4 4.13 -12.95 -9.02
CA ASN A 4 5.54 -13.14 -9.21
C ASN A 4 6.08 -11.71 -9.33
N LEU A 5 6.89 -11.30 -8.36
CA LEU A 5 7.71 -10.10 -8.38
C LEU A 5 9.16 -10.51 -8.70
N PRO A 6 9.51 -11.16 -9.85
CA PRO A 6 10.91 -11.47 -10.13
C PRO A 6 11.67 -10.23 -10.64
N LEU A 7 10.99 -9.10 -10.85
CA LEU A 7 11.55 -7.93 -11.55
C LEU A 7 12.20 -6.87 -10.63
N LEU A 8 12.22 -7.07 -9.31
CA LEU A 8 12.93 -6.17 -8.37
C LEU A 8 14.33 -6.67 -7.99
N SER A 9 14.80 -7.77 -8.59
CA SER A 9 16.11 -8.37 -8.32
C SER A 9 17.29 -7.70 -9.04
N ASN A 10 17.03 -6.81 -9.99
CA ASN A 10 18.07 -6.00 -10.62
C ASN A 10 18.20 -4.66 -9.90
N SER A 11 19.41 -4.38 -9.39
CA SER A 11 19.84 -3.17 -8.68
C SER A 11 19.81 -1.88 -9.52
N SER A 12 18.91 -1.80 -10.49
CA SER A 12 18.78 -0.72 -11.46
C SER A 12 17.31 -0.41 -11.78
N VAL A 13 16.40 -0.56 -10.82
CA VAL A 13 15.01 -0.11 -11.00
C VAL A 13 15.03 1.42 -11.04
N SER A 14 14.89 1.97 -12.24
CA SER A 14 14.89 3.40 -12.49
C SER A 14 13.53 4.00 -12.06
N GLN A 15 13.46 5.31 -11.80
CA GLN A 15 12.19 6.01 -11.57
C GLN A 15 11.16 5.78 -12.70
N HIS A 16 11.62 5.38 -13.90
CA HIS A 16 10.78 5.04 -15.04
C HIS A 16 10.00 3.74 -14.81
N ASP A 17 10.58 2.77 -14.11
CA ASP A 17 9.99 1.44 -13.90
C ASP A 17 8.88 1.45 -12.83
N VAL A 18 8.99 2.29 -11.80
CA VAL A 18 7.93 2.42 -10.77
C VAL A 18 6.70 3.16 -11.32
N SER A 19 6.90 4.11 -12.25
CA SER A 19 5.79 4.80 -12.94
C SER A 19 4.98 3.89 -13.88
N GLN A 20 5.53 2.74 -14.26
CA GLN A 20 4.84 1.70 -15.04
C GLN A 20 4.03 0.72 -14.17
N ILE A 21 4.31 0.64 -12.86
CA ILE A 21 3.64 -0.28 -11.92
C ILE A 21 2.27 0.26 -11.46
N LEU A 22 2.09 1.58 -11.39
CA LEU A 22 0.83 2.19 -10.95
C LEU A 22 -0.36 1.80 -11.85
N PRO A 23 -0.25 1.94 -13.19
CA PRO A 23 -1.28 1.47 -14.10
C PRO A 23 -1.49 -0.04 -13.98
N GLU A 24 -0.46 -0.84 -13.73
CA GLU A 24 -0.62 -2.29 -13.54
C GLU A 24 -1.37 -2.65 -12.25
N LEU A 25 -1.21 -1.90 -11.16
CA LEU A 25 -1.95 -2.14 -9.91
C LEU A 25 -3.39 -1.64 -9.97
N GLU A 26 -3.63 -0.47 -10.56
CA GLU A 26 -5.00 0.00 -10.86
C GLU A 26 -5.67 -0.96 -11.84
N ASN A 27 -4.97 -1.40 -12.88
CA ASN A 27 -5.47 -2.42 -13.80
C ASN A 27 -5.64 -3.77 -13.11
N LEU A 28 -4.82 -4.17 -12.14
CA LEU A 28 -4.97 -5.44 -11.42
C LEU A 28 -6.21 -5.40 -10.52
N TYR A 29 -6.47 -4.28 -9.83
CA TYR A 29 -7.70 -4.07 -9.07
C TYR A 29 -8.92 -4.12 -9.98
N ILE A 30 -8.93 -3.31 -11.05
CA ILE A 30 -10.04 -3.23 -12.01
C ILE A 30 -10.24 -4.57 -12.73
N PHE A 31 -9.16 -5.23 -13.15
CA PHE A 31 -9.20 -6.53 -13.82
C PHE A 31 -9.70 -7.62 -12.88
N PHE A 32 -9.27 -7.63 -11.62
CA PHE A 32 -9.70 -8.63 -10.66
C PHE A 32 -11.13 -8.39 -10.18
N GLU A 33 -11.56 -7.14 -9.93
CA GLU A 33 -12.98 -6.83 -9.69
C GLU A 33 -13.84 -7.32 -10.86
N ARG A 34 -13.46 -7.00 -12.10
CA ARG A 34 -14.16 -7.48 -13.30
C ARG A 34 -14.19 -9.00 -13.38
N TYR A 35 -13.09 -9.66 -13.02
CA TYR A 35 -13.03 -11.13 -12.95
C TYR A 35 -13.99 -11.70 -11.91
N LEU A 36 -14.06 -11.10 -10.72
CA LEU A 36 -14.94 -11.56 -9.64
C LEU A 36 -16.43 -11.34 -9.97
N VAL A 37 -16.78 -10.22 -10.60
CA VAL A 37 -18.13 -9.96 -11.12
C VAL A 37 -18.48 -10.98 -12.20
N HIS A 38 -17.58 -11.23 -13.15
CA HIS A 38 -17.78 -12.23 -14.21
C HIS A 38 -17.96 -13.66 -13.66
N ARG A 39 -17.31 -13.98 -12.54
CA ARG A 39 -17.46 -15.27 -11.84
C ARG A 39 -18.71 -15.34 -10.95
N GLY A 40 -19.50 -14.28 -10.86
CA GLY A 40 -20.69 -14.20 -9.98
C GLY A 40 -20.35 -14.24 -8.49
N ILE A 41 -19.09 -13.99 -8.12
CA ILE A 41 -18.63 -13.94 -6.72
C ILE A 41 -19.02 -12.60 -6.11
N LEU A 42 -18.88 -11.52 -6.88
CA LEU A 42 -19.47 -10.23 -6.57
C LEU A 42 -20.77 -10.09 -7.36
N SER A 43 -21.83 -9.66 -6.69
CA SER A 43 -23.10 -9.33 -7.34
C SER A 43 -22.90 -8.11 -8.27
N ASP A 44 -23.63 -8.07 -9.38
CA ASP A 44 -23.65 -6.94 -10.35
C ASP A 44 -24.23 -5.65 -9.71
N THR A 45 -24.81 -5.79 -8.51
CA THR A 45 -25.15 -4.67 -7.63
C THR A 45 -23.95 -4.35 -6.75
N ALA A 46 -23.51 -3.08 -6.80
CA ALA A 46 -22.62 -2.41 -5.86
C ALA A 46 -22.57 -3.11 -4.48
N ALA A 47 -21.62 -4.03 -4.31
CA ALA A 47 -21.48 -4.76 -3.06
C ALA A 47 -21.18 -3.75 -1.95
N GLY A 48 -21.89 -3.85 -0.83
CA GLY A 48 -21.59 -3.02 0.33
C GLY A 48 -20.16 -3.30 0.83
N CYS A 49 -19.54 -2.30 1.45
CA CYS A 49 -18.25 -2.44 2.11
C CYS A 49 -18.24 -3.66 3.03
N LEU A 50 -17.25 -4.54 2.88
CA LEU A 50 -17.14 -5.77 3.68
C LEU A 50 -16.95 -5.51 5.18
N LEU A 51 -16.61 -4.28 5.55
CA LEU A 51 -16.50 -3.84 6.95
C LEU A 51 -17.81 -3.31 7.52
N GLY A 52 -18.90 -3.34 6.74
CA GLY A 52 -20.24 -3.02 7.22
C GLY A 52 -20.47 -1.52 7.47
N CYS A 53 -19.65 -0.65 6.90
CA CYS A 53 -19.82 0.81 7.07
C CYS A 53 -20.97 1.42 6.24
N GLY A 54 -21.77 0.58 5.56
CA GLY A 54 -22.97 1.01 4.82
C GLY A 54 -22.72 1.68 3.46
N ALA A 55 -21.46 1.97 3.11
CA ALA A 55 -21.09 2.51 1.81
C ALA A 55 -20.95 1.42 0.74
N VAL A 56 -21.08 1.81 -0.52
CA VAL A 56 -20.74 0.96 -1.66
C VAL A 56 -19.23 0.77 -1.71
N GLU A 57 -18.79 -0.48 -1.81
CA GLU A 57 -17.38 -0.79 -2.00
C GLU A 57 -16.95 -0.42 -3.42
N THR A 58 -16.06 0.56 -3.51
CA THR A 58 -15.38 1.00 -4.75
C THR A 58 -13.88 1.08 -4.45
N SER A 59 -13.01 1.19 -5.46
CA SER A 59 -11.58 1.45 -5.24
C SER A 59 -11.37 2.68 -4.36
N GLN A 60 -12.11 3.74 -4.64
CA GLN A 60 -12.03 5.00 -3.90
C GLN A 60 -12.43 4.81 -2.43
N HIS A 61 -13.49 4.04 -2.19
CA HIS A 61 -13.92 3.73 -0.84
C HIS A 61 -12.93 2.83 -0.13
N LEU A 62 -12.55 1.71 -0.74
CA LEU A 62 -11.67 0.72 -0.14
C LEU A 62 -10.33 1.34 0.27
N PHE A 63 -9.70 2.10 -0.62
CA PHE A 63 -8.37 2.63 -0.37
C PHE A 63 -8.39 3.92 0.44
N ILE A 64 -9.39 4.80 0.29
CA ILE A 64 -9.31 6.15 0.87
C ILE A 64 -10.44 6.41 1.87
N SER A 65 -11.71 6.28 1.47
CA SER A 65 -12.83 6.79 2.29
C SER A 65 -13.44 5.80 3.29
N CYS A 66 -13.02 4.54 3.28
CA CYS A 66 -13.40 3.57 4.30
C CYS A 66 -12.71 3.93 5.62
N ASP A 67 -13.48 4.20 6.69
CA ASP A 67 -12.92 4.64 7.97
C ASP A 67 -11.82 3.71 8.51
N PHE A 68 -12.01 2.41 8.35
CA PHE A 68 -11.03 1.42 8.79
C PHE A 68 -9.75 1.50 7.96
N TYR A 69 -9.79 1.36 6.63
CA TYR A 69 -8.58 1.38 5.81
C TYR A 69 -7.98 2.79 5.67
N GLY A 70 -8.81 3.83 5.69
CA GLY A 70 -8.41 5.23 5.75
C GLY A 70 -7.54 5.53 6.98
N SER A 71 -7.89 4.94 8.13
CA SER A 71 -7.08 5.08 9.34
C SER A 71 -5.67 4.48 9.22
N LEU A 72 -5.47 3.47 8.35
CA LEU A 72 -4.13 2.90 8.09
C LEU A 72 -3.18 3.96 7.55
N TRP A 73 -3.64 4.79 6.61
CA TRP A 73 -2.80 5.84 6.01
C TRP A 73 -2.35 6.86 7.04
N SER A 74 -3.23 7.19 7.98
CA SER A 74 -2.89 8.07 9.10
C SER A 74 -1.83 7.47 10.01
N LEU A 75 -1.94 6.18 10.33
CA LEU A 75 -0.93 5.46 11.13
C LEU A 75 0.41 5.33 10.40
N VAL A 76 0.38 5.06 9.09
CA VAL A 76 1.58 4.96 8.26
C VAL A 76 2.29 6.31 8.17
N ARG A 77 1.55 7.40 7.97
CA ARG A 77 2.10 8.77 8.01
C ARG A 77 2.74 9.10 9.36
N ALA A 78 2.06 8.77 10.45
CA ALA A 78 2.60 8.96 11.80
C ALA A 78 3.90 8.17 12.00
N TRP A 79 3.96 6.93 11.53
CA TRP A 79 5.17 6.10 11.56
C TRP A 79 6.31 6.69 10.72
N LEU A 80 6.00 7.26 9.56
CA LEU A 80 6.99 7.92 8.69
C LEU A 80 7.41 9.30 9.19
N GLY A 81 6.73 9.87 10.19
CA GLY A 81 6.95 11.24 10.66
C GLY A 81 6.47 12.31 9.67
N VAL A 82 5.45 11.99 8.87
CA VAL A 82 4.93 12.87 7.80
C VAL A 82 3.51 13.32 8.13
N SER A 83 3.19 14.59 7.85
CA SER A 83 1.84 15.14 7.99
C SER A 83 1.32 15.62 6.63
N GLY A 84 0.02 15.46 6.38
CA GLY A 84 -0.63 15.99 5.19
C GLY A 84 -2.09 15.56 5.09
N PRO A 85 -2.89 16.27 4.28
CA PRO A 85 -4.27 15.86 3.99
C PRO A 85 -4.29 14.62 3.09
N ASP A 86 -5.32 13.79 3.24
CA ASP A 86 -5.66 12.75 2.27
C ASP A 86 -6.57 13.32 1.19
N PRO A 87 -6.18 13.34 -0.09
CA PRO A 87 -7.10 13.66 -1.16
C PRO A 87 -8.12 12.54 -1.36
N PHE A 88 -9.29 12.93 -1.85
CA PHE A 88 -10.43 12.03 -2.12
C PHE A 88 -10.30 11.22 -3.41
N ILE A 89 -9.14 11.18 -4.05
CA ILE A 89 -8.89 10.44 -5.29
C ILE A 89 -7.62 9.60 -5.11
N VAL A 90 -7.69 8.30 -5.43
CA VAL A 90 -6.56 7.36 -5.25
C VAL A 90 -5.29 7.82 -5.98
N SER A 91 -5.41 8.28 -7.22
CA SER A 91 -4.26 8.78 -8.02
C SER A 91 -3.60 9.99 -7.38
N ASP A 92 -4.41 10.92 -6.87
CA ASP A 92 -3.92 12.13 -6.20
C ASP A 92 -3.29 11.77 -4.86
N HIS A 93 -3.84 10.79 -4.15
CA HIS A 93 -3.28 10.28 -2.90
C HIS A 93 -1.90 9.67 -3.12
N PHE A 94 -1.72 8.89 -4.20
CA PHE A 94 -0.40 8.39 -4.58
C PHE A 94 0.61 9.52 -4.83
N LEU A 95 0.21 10.52 -5.63
CA LEU A 95 1.09 11.63 -5.98
C LEU A 95 1.48 12.45 -4.74
N GLN A 96 0.50 12.83 -3.92
CA GLN A 96 0.74 13.61 -2.70
C GLN A 96 1.58 12.83 -1.68
N PHE A 97 1.25 11.55 -1.44
CA PHE A 97 2.00 10.70 -0.52
C PHE A 97 3.45 10.56 -0.97
N THR A 98 3.70 10.31 -2.25
CA THR A 98 5.05 10.16 -2.82
C THR A 98 5.93 11.40 -2.62
N HIS A 99 5.32 12.59 -2.70
CA HIS A 99 6.02 13.87 -2.63
C HIS A 99 6.06 14.50 -1.23
N SER A 100 5.43 13.87 -0.24
CA SER A 100 5.26 14.44 1.10
C SER A 100 6.54 14.60 1.92
N THR A 101 7.65 13.97 1.51
CA THR A 101 8.97 14.05 2.19
C THR A 101 10.04 14.83 1.41
N GLY A 102 9.65 15.53 0.33
CA GLY A 102 10.52 16.39 -0.48
C GLY A 102 11.03 15.76 -1.78
N GLY A 103 12.03 16.39 -2.41
CA GLY A 103 12.41 16.15 -3.82
C GLY A 103 13.45 15.06 -4.09
N LEU A 104 14.10 14.51 -3.06
CA LEU A 104 15.15 13.49 -3.25
C LEU A 104 14.58 12.25 -3.96
N ARG A 105 15.31 11.75 -4.97
CA ARG A 105 14.90 10.56 -5.74
C ARG A 105 14.69 9.35 -4.83
N ALA A 106 15.62 9.09 -3.91
CA ALA A 106 15.54 7.98 -2.98
C ALA A 106 14.32 8.08 -2.03
N ARG A 107 14.05 9.29 -1.47
CA ARG A 107 12.84 9.55 -0.67
C ARG A 107 11.58 9.21 -1.46
N ARG A 108 11.47 9.73 -2.69
CA ARG A 108 10.31 9.45 -3.54
C ARG A 108 10.14 7.96 -3.83
N SER A 109 11.21 7.27 -4.21
CA SER A 109 11.15 5.81 -4.48
C SER A 109 10.73 5.01 -3.24
N PHE A 110 11.23 5.38 -2.06
CA PHE A 110 10.81 4.74 -0.81
C PHE A 110 9.34 5.02 -0.48
N MET A 111 8.89 6.27 -0.60
CA MET A 111 7.48 6.62 -0.36
C MET A 111 6.54 5.93 -1.35
N GLN A 112 6.95 5.79 -2.62
CA GLN A 112 6.22 5.00 -3.61
C GLN A 112 6.09 3.54 -3.15
N LEU A 113 7.19 2.91 -2.74
CA LEU A 113 7.18 1.55 -2.24
C LEU A 113 6.24 1.38 -1.04
N VAL A 114 6.29 2.29 -0.06
CA VAL A 114 5.40 2.23 1.11
C VAL A 114 3.94 2.34 0.70
N TRP A 115 3.61 3.24 -0.22
CA TRP A 115 2.26 3.38 -0.74
C TRP A 115 1.76 2.10 -1.42
N LEU A 116 2.59 1.50 -2.28
CA LEU A 116 2.27 0.26 -2.99
C LEU A 116 2.06 -0.90 -2.02
N LEU A 117 2.87 -0.99 -0.96
CA LEU A 117 2.71 -1.98 0.10
C LEU A 117 1.39 -1.79 0.85
N CYS A 118 1.02 -0.55 1.18
CA CYS A 118 -0.26 -0.26 1.85
C CYS A 118 -1.45 -0.70 0.99
N ALA A 119 -1.47 -0.32 -0.30
CA ALA A 119 -2.50 -0.73 -1.23
C ALA A 119 -2.59 -2.27 -1.35
N TRP A 120 -1.45 -2.95 -1.47
CA TRP A 120 -1.39 -4.41 -1.53
C TRP A 120 -1.91 -5.08 -0.24
N ILE A 121 -1.53 -4.55 0.94
CA ILE A 121 -1.97 -5.09 2.24
C ILE A 121 -3.49 -4.90 2.44
N ILE A 122 -4.02 -3.72 2.12
CA ILE A 122 -5.47 -3.43 2.18
C ILE A 122 -6.22 -4.41 1.28
N TRP A 123 -5.77 -4.54 0.04
CA TRP A 123 -6.38 -5.44 -0.92
C TRP A 123 -6.35 -6.90 -0.48
N ASN A 124 -5.21 -7.36 0.05
CA ASN A 124 -5.08 -8.72 0.54
C ASN A 124 -5.98 -8.98 1.75
N ASP A 125 -6.05 -8.05 2.71
CA ASP A 125 -6.94 -8.18 3.88
C ASP A 125 -8.41 -8.22 3.45
N ARG A 126 -8.83 -7.35 2.53
CA ARG A 126 -10.17 -7.37 1.93
C ARG A 126 -10.48 -8.73 1.31
N ASN A 127 -9.56 -9.30 0.54
CA ASN A 127 -9.75 -10.61 -0.08
C ASN A 127 -9.79 -11.74 0.96
N GLN A 128 -8.99 -11.69 2.02
CA GLN A 128 -9.07 -12.66 3.12
C GLN A 128 -10.43 -12.59 3.83
N ARG A 129 -11.00 -11.40 4.01
CA ARG A 129 -12.36 -11.23 4.55
C ARG A 129 -13.40 -11.82 3.62
N LEU A 130 -13.30 -11.56 2.31
CA LEU A 130 -14.26 -12.05 1.32
C LEU A 130 -14.26 -13.58 1.21
N PHE A 131 -13.09 -14.20 1.13
CA PHE A 131 -12.97 -15.64 0.81
C PHE A 131 -12.89 -16.53 2.04
N ASN A 132 -12.30 -16.03 3.13
CA ASN A 132 -11.99 -16.83 4.31
C ASN A 132 -12.67 -16.31 5.58
N ASN A 133 -13.39 -15.18 5.52
CA ASN A 133 -13.98 -14.51 6.68
C ASN A 133 -12.95 -14.21 7.80
N VAL A 134 -11.70 -13.96 7.42
CA VAL A 134 -10.60 -13.59 8.31
C VAL A 134 -10.19 -12.16 8.02
N GLY A 135 -10.21 -11.30 9.04
CA GLY A 135 -9.78 -9.91 8.96
C GLY A 135 -8.73 -9.58 10.01
N SER A 136 -7.75 -8.76 9.65
CA SER A 136 -6.74 -8.27 10.59
C SER A 136 -7.22 -7.01 11.34
N SER A 137 -6.68 -6.71 12.52
CA SER A 137 -6.84 -5.37 13.11
C SER A 137 -6.01 -4.34 12.36
N ILE A 138 -6.33 -3.04 12.53
CA ILE A 138 -5.60 -1.98 11.84
C ILE A 138 -4.10 -1.94 12.24
N ASP A 139 -3.81 -2.21 13.52
CA ASP A 139 -2.43 -2.30 14.02
C ASP A 139 -1.66 -3.46 13.38
N GLN A 140 -2.31 -4.61 13.17
CA GLN A 140 -1.71 -5.74 12.45
C GLN A 140 -1.43 -5.39 10.99
N LEU A 141 -2.29 -4.58 10.34
CA LEU A 141 -2.02 -4.09 8.99
C LEU A 141 -0.82 -3.15 8.97
N LEU A 142 -0.71 -2.24 9.94
CA LEU A 142 0.45 -1.36 10.09
C LEU A 142 1.74 -2.17 10.29
N ASP A 143 1.72 -3.19 11.16
CA ASP A 143 2.88 -4.06 11.38
C ASP A 143 3.29 -4.81 10.11
N LYS A 144 2.31 -5.26 9.30
CA LYS A 144 2.60 -5.84 7.98
C LYS A 144 3.30 -4.82 7.07
N VAL A 145 2.88 -3.56 7.03
CA VAL A 145 3.54 -2.50 6.24
C VAL A 145 5.01 -2.34 6.68
N LYS A 146 5.24 -2.23 7.99
CA LYS A 146 6.59 -2.07 8.58
C LYS A 146 7.49 -3.27 8.28
N TRP A 147 6.97 -4.48 8.46
CA TRP A 147 7.71 -5.72 8.21
C TRP A 147 8.04 -5.90 6.73
N HIS A 148 7.07 -5.72 5.83
CA HIS A 148 7.30 -5.91 4.40
C HIS A 148 8.26 -4.87 3.83
N SER A 149 8.18 -3.61 4.27
CA SER A 149 9.14 -2.57 3.85
C SER A 149 10.55 -2.87 4.32
N LEU A 150 10.73 -3.29 5.58
CA LEU A 150 12.05 -3.70 6.10
C LEU A 150 12.60 -4.92 5.35
N TRP A 151 11.76 -5.94 5.15
CA TRP A 151 12.17 -7.16 4.47
C TRP A 151 12.61 -6.86 3.03
N TRP A 152 11.88 -5.99 2.33
CA TRP A 152 12.24 -5.55 0.99
C TRP A 152 13.61 -4.85 0.96
N LEU A 153 13.91 -3.98 1.93
CA LEU A 153 15.22 -3.34 2.04
C LEU A 153 16.35 -4.36 2.30
N LYS A 154 16.12 -5.32 3.21
CA LYS A 154 17.11 -6.40 3.47
C LYS A 154 17.34 -7.29 2.25
N ALA A 155 16.29 -7.57 1.47
CA ALA A 155 16.37 -8.41 0.28
C ALA A 155 17.01 -7.71 -0.93
N SER A 156 16.91 -6.38 -1.02
CA SER A 156 17.46 -5.58 -2.13
C SER A 156 18.97 -5.30 -2.01
N HIS A 157 19.70 -6.11 -1.22
CA HIS A 157 21.15 -5.97 -0.95
C HIS A 157 21.60 -4.62 -0.38
N ALA A 158 20.68 -3.77 0.08
CA ALA A 158 21.04 -2.64 0.91
C ALA A 158 21.57 -3.20 2.24
N VAL A 159 22.81 -2.88 2.59
CA VAL A 159 23.33 -3.19 3.93
C VAL A 159 22.48 -2.37 4.91
N PHE A 160 21.45 -3.00 5.47
CA PHE A 160 20.62 -2.37 6.49
C PHE A 160 21.41 -2.39 7.80
N VAL A 161 22.17 -1.33 8.03
CA VAL A 161 23.07 -1.18 9.19
C VAL A 161 22.26 -0.96 10.48
N PHE A 162 21.00 -0.55 10.36
CA PHE A 162 20.16 -0.19 11.50
C PHE A 162 19.45 -1.42 12.13
N GLY A 163 19.18 -1.35 13.43
CA GLY A 163 18.38 -2.37 14.13
C GLY A 163 16.90 -2.29 13.74
N SER A 164 16.18 -3.41 13.85
CA SER A 164 14.72 -3.41 13.64
C SER A 164 14.03 -2.39 14.54
N ASP A 165 14.50 -2.16 15.77
CA ASP A 165 13.87 -1.19 16.69
C ASP A 165 13.92 0.26 16.17
N LEU A 166 15.00 0.62 15.47
CA LEU A 166 15.12 1.95 14.87
C LEU A 166 14.21 2.10 13.65
N TRP A 167 14.01 1.02 12.88
CA TRP A 167 13.05 1.01 11.77
C TRP A 167 11.60 1.25 12.23
N TRP A 168 11.23 0.70 13.39
CA TRP A 168 9.88 0.83 13.95
C TRP A 168 9.56 2.25 14.40
N SER A 169 10.59 3.02 14.73
CA SER A 169 10.45 4.37 15.29
C SER A 169 10.77 5.47 14.28
N ARG A 170 11.82 5.32 13.47
CA ARG A 170 12.40 6.38 12.63
C ARG A 170 12.91 5.84 11.28
N PRO A 171 12.01 5.39 10.37
CA PRO A 171 12.40 4.72 9.13
C PRO A 171 13.12 5.64 8.13
N LEU A 172 12.79 6.93 8.08
CA LEU A 172 13.48 7.88 7.19
C LEU A 172 14.93 8.15 7.63
N ASP A 173 15.19 8.19 8.93
CA ASP A 173 16.55 8.35 9.45
C ASP A 173 17.41 7.10 9.19
N CYS A 174 16.81 5.91 9.22
CA CYS A 174 17.46 4.66 8.83
C CYS A 174 17.89 4.62 7.35
N LEU A 175 17.50 5.59 6.55
CA LEU A 175 17.85 5.68 5.14
C LEU A 175 18.81 6.85 4.85
N ASP A 176 19.30 7.54 5.89
CA ASP A 176 19.98 8.84 5.79
C ASP A 176 19.13 9.89 5.04
N LEU A 177 17.80 9.78 5.19
CA LEU A 177 16.80 10.64 4.56
C LEU A 177 16.10 11.54 5.59
N GLY A 178 16.66 11.74 6.77
CA GLY A 178 16.25 12.76 7.76
C GLY A 178 16.55 14.18 7.31
#